data_AF-A0A843CS29-F1
#
_entry.id   AF-A0A843CS29-F1
#
_cell.length_a   1.000
_cell.length_b   1.000
_cell.length_c   1.000
_cell.angle_alpha   90.00
_cell.angle_beta   90.00
_cell.angle_gamma   90.00
#
_symmetry.space_group_name_H-M   'P 1'
#
loop_
_entity.id
_entity.type
_entity.pdbx_description
1 polymer ?
#
loop_
_entity_poly.entity_id
_entity_poly.type
_entity_poly.pdbx_seq_one_letter_code
_entity_poly.pdbx_strand_id
1 'polypeptide(L)'
;MALDYFEVECREESGRLAYTEIAGDVLQDLDLIKVVSKLYIRIDLDFPFFLAAGVLRKMPPPVKISDFAGVMLREGNVVLDITDERYMAQMLTVLWERYGRDTVIQPDRFTVTIDSSIADAKEIEDTVVFDQRQSIYKDLLYALQWIAPEGFRVRREWVDDHRFWYVSSENTLSPQAIDGIISEKMAKFAADGDDGGAFA
;
A
#
# COMPACT_ATOMS: atom_id res chain seq x y z
N MET A 1 19.85 7.10 -2.58
CA MET A 1 19.20 7.96 -1.55
C MET A 1 18.61 7.01 -0.54
N ALA A 2 19.01 7.11 0.73
CA ALA A 2 18.67 6.12 1.77
C ALA A 2 17.33 6.47 2.46
N LEU A 3 16.75 5.50 3.17
CA LEU A 3 15.60 5.72 4.05
C LEU A 3 15.89 6.84 5.07
N ASP A 4 14.85 7.53 5.55
CA ASP A 4 14.98 8.59 6.56
C ASP A 4 15.46 7.99 7.90
N TYR A 5 15.07 6.74 8.16
CA TYR A 5 15.59 5.93 9.25
C TYR A 5 15.63 4.46 8.84
N PHE A 6 16.76 3.80 9.04
CA PHE A 6 16.90 2.37 8.83
C PHE A 6 17.78 1.75 9.91
N GLU A 7 17.20 0.83 10.70
CA GLU A 7 17.91 0.12 11.76
C GLU A 7 17.59 -1.37 11.71
N VAL A 8 18.64 -2.18 11.82
CA VAL A 8 18.53 -3.62 12.06
C VAL A 8 19.08 -3.90 13.45
N GLU A 9 18.24 -4.47 14.31
CA GLU A 9 18.57 -4.94 15.65
C GLU A 9 18.71 -6.46 15.61
N CYS A 10 19.93 -6.94 15.78
CA CYS A 10 20.24 -8.37 15.89
C CYS A 10 21.32 -8.53 16.95
N ARG A 11 21.25 -9.62 17.73
CA ARG A 11 22.22 -9.91 18.78
C ARG A 11 23.63 -10.13 18.23
N GLU A 12 23.72 -10.75 17.05
CA GLU A 12 24.99 -11.02 16.38
C GLU A 12 25.29 -9.93 15.34
N GLU A 13 26.47 -9.32 15.44
CA GLU A 13 26.89 -8.25 14.53
C GLU A 13 26.95 -8.72 13.06
N SER A 14 27.39 -9.95 12.82
CA SER A 14 27.39 -10.56 11.48
C SER A 14 25.97 -10.69 10.91
N GLY A 15 25.01 -11.09 11.74
CA GLY A 15 23.59 -11.14 11.35
C GLY A 15 23.05 -9.74 11.07
N ARG A 16 23.35 -8.77 11.95
CA ARG A 16 22.95 -7.38 11.77
C ARG A 16 23.39 -6.82 10.42
N LEU A 17 24.65 -7.01 10.06
CA LEU A 17 25.22 -6.54 8.78
C LEU A 17 24.57 -7.25 7.58
N ALA A 18 24.46 -8.58 7.63
CA ALA A 18 23.86 -9.35 6.55
C ALA A 18 22.42 -8.93 6.26
N TYR A 19 21.58 -8.81 7.29
CA TYR A 19 20.18 -8.38 7.10
C TYR A 19 20.05 -6.91 6.74
N THR A 20 21.02 -6.06 7.09
CA THR A 20 21.07 -4.67 6.60
C THR A 20 21.27 -4.65 5.09
N GLU A 21 22.19 -5.46 4.56
CA GLU A 21 22.44 -5.57 3.11
C GLU A 21 21.25 -6.20 2.38
N ILE A 22 20.75 -7.35 2.86
CA ILE A 22 19.61 -8.04 2.26
C ILE A 22 18.39 -7.13 2.17
N ALA A 23 18.04 -6.44 3.26
CA ALA A 23 16.89 -5.54 3.24
C ALA A 23 17.13 -4.33 2.33
N GLY A 24 18.35 -3.79 2.29
CA GLY A 24 18.71 -2.72 1.36
C GLY A 24 18.51 -3.13 -0.10
N ASP A 25 19.04 -4.28 -0.49
CA ASP A 25 18.97 -4.81 -1.86
C ASP A 25 17.52 -5.11 -2.26
N VAL A 26 16.76 -5.82 -1.42
CA VAL A 26 15.36 -6.18 -1.69
C VAL A 26 14.48 -4.92 -1.84
N LEU A 27 14.67 -3.92 -0.98
CA LEU A 27 13.92 -2.66 -1.11
C LEU A 27 14.30 -1.88 -2.36
N GLN A 28 15.57 -1.94 -2.79
CA GLN A 28 16.03 -1.28 -4.00
C GLN A 28 15.44 -1.94 -5.25
N ASP A 29 15.49 -3.28 -5.31
CA ASP A 29 15.01 -4.05 -6.46
C ASP A 29 13.51 -3.89 -6.71
N LEU A 30 12.73 -3.70 -5.65
CA LEU A 30 11.28 -3.46 -5.72
C LEU A 30 10.90 -1.98 -5.73
N ASP A 31 11.89 -1.07 -5.88
CA ASP A 31 11.71 0.40 -5.85
C ASP A 31 11.01 0.94 -4.57
N LEU A 32 11.03 0.17 -3.48
CA LEU A 32 10.37 0.49 -2.21
C LEU A 32 11.10 1.57 -1.41
N ILE A 33 12.36 1.88 -1.72
CA ILE A 33 13.12 2.96 -1.09
C ILE A 33 12.41 4.33 -1.24
N LYS A 34 11.66 4.53 -2.33
CA LYS A 34 10.89 5.76 -2.56
C LYS A 34 9.60 5.82 -1.76
N VAL A 35 9.13 4.67 -1.26
CA VAL A 35 7.86 4.53 -0.56
C VAL A 35 8.06 4.42 0.94
N VAL A 36 9.04 3.64 1.39
CA VAL A 36 9.30 3.44 2.82
C VAL A 36 10.14 4.61 3.33
N SER A 37 9.66 5.30 4.37
CA SER A 37 10.39 6.40 5.01
C SER A 37 11.26 5.89 6.16
N LYS A 38 10.68 5.07 7.03
CA LYS A 38 11.36 4.49 8.20
C LYS A 38 11.19 2.97 8.18
N LEU A 39 12.26 2.24 8.45
CA LEU A 39 12.23 0.79 8.62
C LEU A 39 13.08 0.38 9.83
N TYR A 40 12.48 -0.42 10.70
CA TYR A 40 13.16 -1.12 11.77
C TYR A 40 12.96 -2.61 11.59
N ILE A 41 14.04 -3.36 11.70
CA ILE A 41 14.03 -4.82 11.68
C ILE A 41 14.61 -5.32 12.99
N ARG A 42 13.93 -6.24 13.66
CA ARG A 42 14.46 -7.01 14.79
C ARG A 42 14.52 -8.47 14.45
N ILE A 43 15.67 -9.08 14.72
CA ILE A 43 15.89 -10.51 14.51
C ILE A 43 16.49 -11.09 15.78
N ASP A 44 15.83 -12.13 16.28
CA ASP A 44 16.31 -12.91 17.42
C ASP A 44 16.24 -14.39 17.01
N LEU A 45 17.39 -15.08 17.11
CA LEU A 45 17.51 -16.50 16.77
C LEU A 45 17.40 -17.39 18.02
N ASP A 46 17.73 -16.85 19.20
CA ASP A 46 17.57 -17.57 20.48
C ASP A 46 16.08 -17.68 20.82
N PHE A 47 15.34 -16.63 20.51
CA PHE A 47 13.89 -16.63 20.46
C PHE A 47 13.46 -16.41 19.01
N PRO A 48 13.23 -17.47 18.21
CA PRO A 48 13.14 -17.42 16.74
C PRO A 48 12.00 -16.51 16.26
N PHE A 49 12.33 -15.23 16.12
CA PHE A 49 11.40 -14.12 15.94
C PHE A 49 12.00 -13.07 15.01
N PHE A 50 11.18 -12.63 14.08
CA PHE A 50 11.45 -11.57 13.13
C PHE A 50 10.33 -10.55 13.24
N LEU A 51 10.70 -9.28 13.38
CA LEU A 51 9.79 -8.14 13.29
C LEU A 51 10.36 -7.14 12.29
N ALA A 52 9.57 -6.76 11.31
CA ALA A 52 9.79 -5.55 10.54
C ALA A 52 8.66 -4.57 10.86
N ALA A 53 8.99 -3.34 11.23
CA ALA A 53 8.01 -2.28 11.45
C ALA A 53 8.49 -1.02 10.77
N GLY A 54 7.59 -0.23 10.22
CA GLY A 54 7.98 0.95 9.48
C GLY A 54 6.87 1.92 9.19
N VAL A 55 7.27 2.98 8.51
CA VAL A 55 6.42 4.09 8.10
C VAL A 55 6.54 4.23 6.58
N LEU A 56 5.40 4.41 5.93
CA LEU A 56 5.30 4.74 4.51
C LEU A 56 5.30 6.26 4.37
N ARG A 57 5.95 6.76 3.32
CA ARG A 57 5.79 8.15 2.88
C ARG A 57 4.33 8.37 2.51
N LYS A 58 3.86 9.60 2.65
CA LYS A 58 2.49 9.98 2.28
C LYS A 58 2.25 9.66 0.81
N MET A 59 1.41 8.66 0.57
CA MET A 59 1.02 8.25 -0.77
C MET A 59 -0.01 9.21 -1.35
N PRO A 60 -0.02 9.43 -2.68
CA PRO A 60 -1.13 10.09 -3.34
C PRO A 60 -2.46 9.39 -2.98
N PRO A 61 -3.57 10.14 -2.87
CA PRO A 61 -4.89 9.53 -2.76
C PRO A 61 -5.21 8.68 -4.00
N PRO A 62 -6.10 7.69 -3.88
CA PRO A 62 -6.62 6.98 -5.04
C PRO A 62 -7.25 7.98 -6.02
N VAL A 63 -7.02 7.75 -7.31
CA VAL A 63 -7.54 8.62 -8.37
C VAL A 63 -8.97 8.19 -8.70
N LYS A 64 -9.91 9.13 -8.55
CA LYS A 64 -11.31 8.96 -8.92
C LYS A 64 -11.60 9.53 -10.30
N ILE A 65 -12.70 9.12 -10.91
CA ILE A 65 -13.18 9.70 -12.19
C ILE A 65 -13.35 11.22 -12.05
N SER A 66 -13.89 11.70 -10.93
CA SER A 66 -14.07 13.14 -10.67
C SER A 66 -12.78 13.96 -10.68
N ASP A 67 -11.62 13.33 -10.48
CA ASP A 67 -10.33 14.03 -10.43
C ASP A 67 -9.84 14.41 -11.84
N PHE A 68 -10.38 13.78 -12.88
CA PHE A 68 -9.93 13.99 -14.25
C PHE A 68 -11.03 14.01 -15.32
N ALA A 69 -12.29 13.79 -14.97
CA ALA A 69 -13.42 13.91 -15.87
C ALA A 69 -14.61 14.62 -15.20
N GLY A 70 -15.26 15.51 -15.94
CA GLY A 70 -16.54 16.10 -15.53
C GLY A 70 -17.68 15.14 -15.84
N VAL A 71 -18.52 14.82 -14.85
CA VAL A 71 -19.65 13.91 -15.02
C VAL A 71 -20.96 14.71 -14.99
N MET A 72 -21.80 14.51 -16.00
CA MET A 72 -23.04 15.26 -16.16
C MET A 72 -24.16 14.37 -16.69
N LEU A 73 -25.38 14.58 -16.18
CA LEU A 73 -26.57 13.97 -16.77
C LEU A 73 -27.06 14.82 -17.96
N ARG A 74 -27.14 14.24 -19.15
CA ARG A 74 -27.66 14.88 -20.36
C ARG A 74 -28.50 13.90 -21.17
N GLU A 75 -29.72 14.31 -21.51
CA GLU A 75 -30.59 13.58 -22.45
C GLU A 75 -30.75 12.07 -22.10
N GLY A 76 -30.91 11.76 -20.80
CA GLY A 76 -31.05 10.38 -20.33
C GLY A 76 -29.75 9.57 -20.29
N ASN A 77 -28.60 10.21 -20.50
CA ASN A 77 -27.28 9.60 -20.42
C ASN A 77 -26.42 10.30 -19.38
N VAL A 78 -25.58 9.53 -18.70
CA VAL A 78 -24.43 10.06 -17.95
C VAL A 78 -23.30 10.27 -18.95
N VAL A 79 -22.83 11.50 -19.06
CA VAL A 79 -21.77 11.94 -19.96
C VAL A 79 -20.55 12.29 -19.14
N LEU A 80 -19.41 11.68 -19.45
CA LEU A 80 -18.10 11.95 -18.87
C LEU A 80 -17.29 12.74 -19.90
N ASP A 81 -16.87 13.93 -19.54
CA ASP A 81 -16.00 14.81 -20.32
C ASP A 81 -14.58 14.78 -19.72
N ILE A 82 -13.65 14.12 -20.41
CA ILE A 82 -12.32 13.75 -19.92
C ILE A 82 -11.35 14.90 -20.14
N THR A 83 -10.75 15.38 -19.06
CA THR A 83 -9.77 16.48 -19.08
C THR A 83 -8.31 16.00 -19.05
N ASP A 84 -8.07 14.78 -18.57
CA ASP A 84 -6.74 14.16 -18.51
C ASP A 84 -6.77 12.72 -19.03
N GLU A 85 -6.07 12.48 -20.13
CA GLU A 85 -6.07 11.19 -20.81
C GLU A 85 -5.24 10.12 -20.09
N ARG A 86 -4.38 10.49 -19.13
CA ARG A 86 -3.45 9.56 -18.47
C ARG A 86 -4.15 8.35 -17.84
N TYR A 87 -5.39 8.53 -17.40
CA TYR A 87 -6.20 7.50 -16.72
C TYR A 87 -7.33 6.93 -17.59
N MET A 88 -7.46 7.37 -18.85
CA MET A 88 -8.59 7.03 -19.72
C MET A 88 -8.71 5.51 -19.96
N ALA A 89 -7.59 4.84 -20.25
CA ALA A 89 -7.59 3.41 -20.51
C ALA A 89 -8.01 2.58 -19.28
N GLN A 90 -7.54 2.97 -18.10
CA GLN A 90 -7.91 2.35 -16.83
C GLN A 90 -9.39 2.63 -16.51
N MET A 91 -9.84 3.87 -16.73
CA MET A 91 -11.23 4.26 -16.52
C MET A 91 -12.17 3.42 -17.38
N LEU A 92 -11.89 3.28 -18.68
CA LEU A 92 -12.69 2.46 -19.58
C LEU A 92 -12.73 1.00 -19.13
N THR A 93 -11.61 0.44 -18.70
CA THR A 93 -11.56 -0.92 -18.14
C THR A 93 -12.51 -1.07 -16.94
N VAL A 94 -12.44 -0.16 -15.97
CA VAL A 94 -13.30 -0.18 -14.77
C VAL A 94 -14.78 -0.03 -15.13
N LEU A 95 -15.10 0.90 -16.04
CA LEU A 95 -16.48 1.13 -16.48
C LEU A 95 -17.02 -0.08 -17.27
N TRP A 96 -16.22 -0.72 -18.11
CA TRP A 96 -16.60 -1.93 -18.83
C TRP A 96 -16.85 -3.11 -17.91
N GLU A 97 -16.04 -3.29 -16.88
CA GLU A 97 -16.24 -4.33 -15.88
C GLU A 97 -17.53 -4.12 -15.08
N ARG A 98 -17.88 -2.85 -14.80
CA ARG A 98 -19.07 -2.50 -14.01
C ARG A 98 -20.36 -2.49 -14.82
N TYR A 99 -20.36 -1.88 -16.00
CA TYR A 99 -21.57 -1.60 -16.78
C TYR A 99 -21.67 -2.42 -18.07
N GLY A 100 -20.58 -3.07 -18.49
CA GLY A 100 -20.48 -3.82 -19.74
C GLY A 100 -19.85 -3.03 -20.89
N ARG A 101 -19.22 -3.72 -21.83
CA ARG A 101 -18.57 -3.08 -23.00
C ARG A 101 -19.55 -2.42 -23.96
N ASP A 102 -20.71 -3.03 -24.16
CA ASP A 102 -21.69 -2.58 -25.15
C ASP A 102 -22.51 -1.35 -24.69
N THR A 103 -22.45 -1.01 -23.39
CA THR A 103 -23.20 0.09 -22.79
C THR A 103 -22.37 1.35 -22.57
N VAL A 104 -21.04 1.20 -22.52
CA VAL A 104 -20.08 2.30 -22.38
C VAL A 104 -19.65 2.75 -23.77
N ILE A 105 -20.30 3.80 -24.27
CA ILE A 105 -20.09 4.32 -25.63
C ILE A 105 -19.11 5.49 -25.59
N GLN A 106 -18.07 5.43 -26.42
CA GLN A 106 -17.09 6.50 -26.60
C GLN A 106 -17.33 7.19 -27.96
N PRO A 107 -18.16 8.26 -28.04
CA PRO A 107 -18.43 8.94 -29.30
C PRO A 107 -17.20 9.67 -29.86
N ASP A 108 -16.30 10.13 -29.00
CA ASP A 108 -15.03 10.75 -29.37
C ASP A 108 -13.95 10.48 -28.32
N ARG A 109 -12.71 10.92 -28.57
CA ARG A 109 -11.55 10.62 -27.70
C ARG A 109 -11.76 11.05 -26.24
N PHE A 110 -12.44 12.15 -25.98
CA PHE A 110 -12.56 12.75 -24.65
C PHE A 110 -13.94 12.56 -24.03
N THR A 111 -14.88 11.94 -24.73
CA THR A 111 -16.25 11.78 -24.24
C THR A 111 -16.59 10.31 -24.05
N VAL A 112 -17.14 9.96 -22.90
CA VAL A 112 -17.77 8.65 -22.65
C VAL A 112 -19.21 8.87 -22.24
N THR A 113 -20.10 8.00 -22.70
CA THR A 113 -21.54 8.08 -22.45
C THR A 113 -22.06 6.72 -21.99
N ILE A 114 -22.91 6.73 -20.96
CA ILE A 114 -23.55 5.55 -20.38
C ILE A 114 -25.02 5.89 -20.13
N ASP A 115 -25.94 4.96 -20.42
CA ASP A 115 -27.36 5.16 -20.17
C ASP A 115 -27.63 5.37 -18.67
N SER A 116 -28.39 6.43 -18.33
CA SER A 116 -28.66 6.79 -16.93
C SER A 116 -29.64 5.85 -16.21
N SER A 117 -30.28 4.92 -16.93
CA SER A 117 -31.11 3.86 -16.33
C SER A 117 -30.29 2.76 -15.66
N ILE A 118 -29.01 2.63 -16.01
CA ILE A 118 -28.10 1.61 -15.46
C ILE A 118 -26.91 2.19 -14.69
N ALA A 119 -26.71 3.50 -14.77
CA ALA A 119 -25.59 4.17 -14.14
C ALA A 119 -26.02 5.50 -13.50
N ASP A 120 -25.60 5.70 -12.26
CA ASP A 120 -25.77 6.95 -11.54
C ASP A 120 -24.52 7.84 -11.71
N ALA A 121 -24.74 9.14 -11.93
CA ALA A 121 -23.66 10.10 -12.17
C ALA A 121 -22.73 10.23 -10.96
N LYS A 122 -23.27 10.23 -9.73
CA LYS A 122 -22.48 10.39 -8.51
C LYS A 122 -21.69 9.13 -8.21
N GLU A 123 -22.27 7.95 -8.43
CA GLU A 123 -21.53 6.68 -8.32
C GLU A 123 -20.36 6.61 -9.30
N ILE A 124 -20.53 7.12 -10.53
CA ILE A 124 -19.46 7.22 -11.52
C ILE A 124 -18.37 8.19 -11.03
N GLU A 125 -18.73 9.39 -10.56
CA GLU A 125 -17.77 10.37 -10.03
C GLU A 125 -16.87 9.78 -8.94
N ASP A 126 -17.47 9.06 -8.00
CA ASP A 126 -16.78 8.47 -6.84
C ASP A 126 -15.99 7.19 -7.18
N THR A 127 -16.06 6.70 -8.42
CA THR A 127 -15.40 5.47 -8.83
C THR A 127 -13.88 5.64 -8.85
N VAL A 128 -13.19 4.83 -8.06
CA VAL A 128 -11.72 4.75 -8.05
C VAL A 128 -11.24 4.03 -9.32
N VAL A 129 -10.40 4.71 -10.08
CA VAL A 129 -9.82 4.22 -11.34
C VAL A 129 -8.43 3.67 -11.13
N PHE A 130 -7.70 4.24 -10.17
CA PHE A 130 -6.33 3.83 -9.91
C PHE A 130 -5.95 4.06 -8.46
N ASP A 131 -5.37 3.03 -7.83
CA ASP A 131 -4.86 3.08 -6.47
C ASP A 131 -3.47 2.44 -6.41
N GLN A 132 -2.43 3.28 -6.31
CA GLN A 132 -1.03 2.82 -6.18
C GLN A 132 -0.77 2.06 -4.89
N ARG A 133 -1.62 2.25 -3.87
CA ARG A 133 -1.40 1.67 -2.53
C ARG A 133 -1.51 0.15 -2.57
N GLN A 134 -2.39 -0.39 -3.43
CA GLN A 134 -2.61 -1.83 -3.51
C GLN A 134 -1.39 -2.58 -4.06
N SER A 135 -0.77 -2.08 -5.14
CA SER A 135 0.44 -2.71 -5.68
C SER A 135 1.60 -2.59 -4.70
N ILE A 136 1.78 -1.41 -4.11
CA ILE A 136 2.85 -1.15 -3.14
C ILE A 136 2.71 -2.02 -1.89
N TYR A 137 1.49 -2.24 -1.39
CA TYR A 137 1.28 -3.14 -0.25
C TYR A 137 1.74 -4.56 -0.58
N LYS A 138 1.38 -5.07 -1.77
CA LYS A 138 1.79 -6.40 -2.21
C LYS A 138 3.30 -6.51 -2.33
N ASP A 139 3.94 -5.49 -2.92
CA ASP A 139 5.39 -5.46 -3.09
C ASP A 139 6.11 -5.34 -1.73
N LEU A 140 5.56 -4.55 -0.80
CA LEU A 140 6.05 -4.43 0.57
C LEU A 140 5.98 -5.77 1.31
N LEU A 141 4.82 -6.44 1.30
CA LEU A 141 4.71 -7.76 1.93
C LEU A 141 5.66 -8.76 1.30
N TYR A 142 5.79 -8.74 -0.03
CA TYR A 142 6.73 -9.60 -0.74
C TYR A 142 8.17 -9.33 -0.31
N ALA A 143 8.60 -8.07 -0.21
CA ALA A 143 9.90 -7.70 0.35
C ALA A 143 10.11 -8.28 1.75
N LEU A 144 9.15 -8.05 2.65
CA LEU A 144 9.28 -8.47 4.06
C LEU A 144 9.35 -10.00 4.19
N GLN A 145 8.66 -10.74 3.31
CA GLN A 145 8.76 -12.19 3.25
C GLN A 145 10.12 -12.69 2.73
N TRP A 146 10.72 -11.97 1.77
CA TRP A 146 12.06 -12.28 1.27
C TRP A 146 13.17 -11.95 2.27
N ILE A 147 12.98 -10.89 3.05
CA ILE A 147 13.90 -10.50 4.12
C ILE A 147 13.77 -11.42 5.32
N ALA A 148 12.57 -11.93 5.63
CA ALA A 148 12.37 -12.79 6.77
C ALA A 148 13.11 -14.15 6.63
N PRO A 149 13.61 -14.74 7.75
CA PRO A 149 14.22 -16.05 7.72
C PRO A 149 13.27 -17.13 7.19
N GLU A 150 13.74 -17.99 6.28
CA GLU A 150 12.91 -19.02 5.62
C GLU A 150 12.24 -20.01 6.60
N GLY A 151 12.90 -20.28 7.73
CA GLY A 151 12.39 -21.19 8.77
C GLY A 151 11.17 -20.64 9.51
N PHE A 152 10.87 -19.35 9.40
CA PHE A 152 9.82 -18.70 10.18
C PHE A 152 8.51 -18.72 9.38
N ARG A 153 7.58 -19.59 9.81
CA ARG A 153 6.35 -19.91 9.07
C ARG A 153 5.10 -19.31 9.70
N VAL A 154 5.13 -18.96 10.98
CA VAL A 154 3.99 -18.30 11.64
C VAL A 154 4.07 -16.82 11.39
N ARG A 155 3.14 -16.29 10.59
CA ARG A 155 3.16 -14.91 10.09
C ARG A 155 1.95 -14.12 10.57
N ARG A 156 2.19 -12.85 10.90
CA ARG A 156 1.16 -11.84 11.11
C ARG A 156 1.63 -10.55 10.45
N GLU A 157 0.71 -9.84 9.82
CA GLU A 157 1.01 -8.56 9.19
C GLU A 157 -0.11 -7.56 9.40
N TRP A 158 0.23 -6.29 9.25
CA TRP A 158 -0.71 -5.20 9.17
C TRP A 158 -0.10 -4.04 8.40
N VAL A 159 -0.94 -3.37 7.63
CA VAL A 159 -0.59 -2.15 6.91
C VAL A 159 -1.76 -1.18 7.01
N ASP A 160 -1.46 0.10 7.01
CA ASP A 160 -2.40 1.15 6.66
C ASP A 160 -1.74 2.16 5.69
N ASP A 161 -2.36 3.32 5.48
CA ASP A 161 -1.86 4.35 4.57
C ASP A 161 -0.49 4.94 4.96
N HIS A 162 -0.04 4.73 6.20
CA HIS A 162 1.12 5.41 6.78
C HIS A 162 2.10 4.48 7.50
N ARG A 163 1.67 3.32 7.96
CA ARG A 163 2.42 2.46 8.86
C ARG A 163 2.22 1.01 8.48
N PHE A 164 3.20 0.20 8.83
CA PHE A 164 3.12 -1.24 8.64
C PHE A 164 3.92 -1.98 9.70
N TRP A 165 3.55 -3.24 9.91
CA TRP A 165 4.41 -4.20 10.58
C TRP A 165 4.19 -5.60 10.00
N TYR A 166 5.23 -6.40 10.12
CA TYR A 166 5.26 -7.79 9.71
C TYR A 166 6.03 -8.58 10.76
N VAL A 167 5.44 -9.65 11.25
CA VAL A 167 6.02 -10.57 12.22
C VAL A 167 6.10 -11.94 11.61
N SER A 168 7.25 -12.59 11.76
CA SER A 168 7.43 -14.01 11.45
C SER A 168 8.12 -14.73 12.61
N SER A 169 7.75 -15.97 12.87
CA SER A 169 8.39 -16.80 13.90
C SER A 169 8.35 -18.28 13.53
N GLU A 170 9.25 -19.07 14.10
CA GLU A 170 9.27 -20.53 13.92
C GLU A 170 8.12 -21.20 14.69
N ASN A 171 7.89 -20.75 15.93
CA ASN A 171 6.86 -21.27 16.83
C ASN A 171 5.72 -20.28 16.99
N THR A 172 4.53 -20.78 17.33
CA THR A 172 3.40 -19.90 17.68
C THR A 172 3.74 -19.09 18.92
N LEU A 173 3.81 -17.77 18.75
CA LEU A 173 3.99 -16.83 19.86
C LEU A 173 2.63 -16.41 20.42
N SER A 174 2.57 -16.11 21.73
CA SER A 174 1.34 -15.58 22.32
C SER A 174 1.04 -14.20 21.73
N PRO A 175 -0.23 -13.88 21.40
CA PRO A 175 -0.60 -12.57 20.85
C PRO A 175 -0.12 -11.41 21.73
N GLN A 176 -0.24 -11.55 23.05
CA GLN A 176 0.15 -10.54 24.05
C GLN A 176 1.65 -10.18 23.99
N ALA A 177 2.53 -11.16 23.73
CA ALA A 177 3.96 -10.92 23.64
C ALA A 177 4.32 -10.16 22.35
N ILE A 178 3.66 -10.50 21.24
CA ILE A 178 3.86 -9.83 19.94
C ILE A 178 3.34 -8.39 20.00
N ASP A 179 2.12 -8.20 20.51
CA ASP A 179 1.45 -6.90 20.51
C ASP A 179 2.24 -5.88 21.36
N GLY A 180 2.82 -6.29 22.49
CA GLY A 180 3.66 -5.43 23.33
C GLY A 180 4.92 -4.90 22.62
N ILE A 181 5.63 -5.77 21.88
CA ILE A 181 6.84 -5.40 21.13
C ILE A 181 6.48 -4.43 19.98
N ILE A 182 5.39 -4.71 19.27
CA ILE A 182 4.89 -3.85 18.18
C ILE A 182 4.52 -2.48 18.74
N SER A 183 3.70 -2.43 19.80
CA SER A 183 3.26 -1.16 20.39
C SER A 183 4.43 -0.30 20.86
N GLU A 184 5.45 -0.89 21.48
CA GLU A 184 6.64 -0.16 21.93
C GLU A 184 7.38 0.52 20.76
N LYS A 185 7.65 -0.22 19.68
CA LYS A 185 8.41 0.32 18.54
C LYS A 185 7.57 1.30 17.71
N MET A 186 6.28 1.02 17.55
CA MET A 186 5.37 1.94 16.86
C MET A 186 5.19 3.26 17.62
N ALA A 187 5.17 3.21 18.96
CA ALA A 187 5.14 4.42 19.78
C ALA A 187 6.41 5.26 19.61
N LYS A 188 7.58 4.64 19.49
CA LYS A 188 8.85 5.34 19.19
C LYS A 188 8.79 6.05 17.84
N PHE A 189 8.27 5.40 16.80
CA PHE A 189 8.10 6.03 15.49
C PHE A 189 7.09 7.19 15.47
N ALA A 190 6.06 7.12 16.31
CA ALA A 190 5.08 8.20 16.50
C ALA A 190 5.63 9.36 17.35
N ALA A 191 6.58 9.11 18.26
CA ALA A 191 7.23 10.18 19.02
C ALA A 191 8.27 10.95 18.18
N ASP A 192 8.88 10.28 17.21
CA ASP A 192 9.88 10.84 16.29
C ASP A 192 9.26 11.45 15.00
N GLY A 193 7.94 11.64 14.95
CA GLY A 193 7.23 12.23 13.81
C GLY A 193 5.95 12.93 14.25
N ASP A 194 5.73 14.16 13.80
CA ASP A 194 4.55 14.98 14.07
C ASP A 194 3.28 14.44 13.39
N ASP A 195 2.83 13.24 13.76
CA ASP A 195 1.54 12.69 13.34
C ASP A 195 0.89 11.92 14.50
N GLY A 196 0.14 12.68 15.29
CA GLY A 196 -0.72 12.22 16.37
C GLY A 196 -1.83 11.31 15.87
N GLY A 197 -1.61 10.00 15.98
CA GLY A 197 -2.64 8.97 15.87
C GLY A 197 -2.41 7.94 16.97
N ALA A 198 -3.18 8.04 18.05
CA ALA A 198 -3.18 7.10 19.15
C ALA A 198 -3.71 5.73 18.67
N PHE A 199 -3.01 4.66 19.04
CA PHE A 199 -3.49 3.29 18.90
C PHE A 199 -4.70 3.10 19.83
N ALA A 200 -5.87 2.80 19.27
CA ALA A 200 -7.06 2.34 19.99
C ALA A 200 -7.40 0.93 19.53
#